data_AF-A0A0M9WEN3-F1
#
_entry.id   AF-A0A0M9WEN3-F1
#
_cell.length_a   1.000
_cell.length_b   1.000
_cell.length_c   1.000
_cell.angle_alpha   90.00
_cell.angle_beta   90.00
_cell.angle_gamma   90.00
#
_symmetry.space_group_name_H-M   'P 1'
#
loop_
_entity.id
_entity.type
_entity.pdbx_description
1 polymer ?
#
loop_
_entity_poly.entity_id
_entity_poly.type
_entity_poly.pdbx_seq_one_letter_code
_entity_poly.pdbx_strand_id
1 'polypeptide(L)'
;MDTAFGNPEPHKPHHPPSTCYILISIHKSTTPFQPPQFFTFTMSAITLTSSDGVDISVERTTAERSVLIKNMLEDLGDSGEAIPIPNVNEAVLKKVIEWCEHHKNDPPSASDDDDNRRKTTDIDEWDQKFMQVDQEMLFEIILAANYLDIKALLDVGCKTVANMIKGKSPEEIRKTFNIQNDFTPEEEDQIRRENEWAEDR
;
A
#
# COMPACT_ATOMS: atom_id res chain seq x y z
N MET A 1 15.27 -70.37 -23.87
CA MET A 1 15.40 -69.48 -25.04
C MET A 1 15.72 -68.14 -24.43
N ASP A 2 17.02 -67.89 -24.21
CA ASP A 2 17.47 -66.90 -23.23
C ASP A 2 18.62 -66.05 -23.77
N THR A 3 18.45 -64.75 -23.57
CA THR A 3 19.39 -63.63 -23.35
C THR A 3 20.92 -63.87 -23.44
N ALA A 4 21.63 -62.91 -24.08
CA ALA A 4 22.69 -62.08 -23.47
C ALA A 4 23.52 -61.23 -24.48
N PHE A 5 23.68 -59.93 -24.13
CA PHE A 5 24.86 -59.04 -24.18
C PHE A 5 25.76 -58.84 -25.43
N GLY A 6 26.00 -57.56 -25.75
CA GLY A 6 27.16 -57.06 -26.49
C GLY A 6 27.23 -55.52 -26.53
N ASN A 7 28.24 -54.94 -25.87
CA ASN A 7 28.53 -53.50 -25.61
C ASN A 7 29.29 -52.82 -26.81
N PRO A 8 29.75 -51.53 -26.77
CA PRO A 8 29.70 -50.60 -27.91
C PRO A 8 31.06 -50.04 -28.40
N GLU A 9 30.95 -49.05 -29.32
CA GLU A 9 31.89 -48.00 -29.80
C GLU A 9 32.88 -48.32 -30.95
N PRO A 10 33.44 -47.31 -31.69
CA PRO A 10 33.30 -45.82 -31.63
C PRO A 10 33.12 -45.11 -33.01
N HIS A 11 32.88 -43.78 -33.06
CA HIS A 11 33.68 -42.79 -33.84
C HIS A 11 33.16 -41.32 -33.80
N LYS A 12 34.15 -40.41 -33.84
CA LYS A 12 34.27 -38.95 -33.54
C LYS A 12 33.54 -37.94 -34.47
N PRO A 13 33.51 -36.62 -34.14
CA PRO A 13 32.47 -35.67 -34.55
C PRO A 13 32.76 -34.86 -35.82
N HIS A 14 31.70 -34.39 -36.48
CA HIS A 14 31.73 -33.46 -37.63
C HIS A 14 31.16 -32.08 -37.22
N HIS A 15 31.88 -31.01 -37.51
CA HIS A 15 31.45 -29.61 -37.35
C HIS A 15 30.36 -29.23 -38.39
N PRO A 16 29.41 -28.32 -38.06
CA PRO A 16 28.45 -27.78 -39.02
C PRO A 16 29.03 -26.59 -39.84
N PRO A 17 28.52 -26.32 -41.05
CA PRO A 17 29.08 -25.31 -41.94
C PRO A 17 28.56 -23.88 -41.66
N SER A 18 29.46 -22.93 -41.86
CA SER A 18 29.28 -21.48 -41.76
C SER A 18 28.32 -20.92 -42.81
N THR A 19 27.40 -20.05 -42.37
CA THR A 19 26.47 -19.30 -43.22
C THR A 19 27.12 -18.02 -43.76
N CYS A 20 26.86 -17.72 -45.03
CA CYS A 20 27.41 -16.61 -45.81
C CYS A 20 27.07 -15.22 -45.26
N TYR A 21 28.05 -14.31 -45.35
CA TYR A 21 27.91 -12.87 -45.16
C TYR A 21 27.32 -12.19 -46.41
N ILE A 22 26.40 -11.24 -46.21
CA ILE A 22 26.20 -10.12 -47.13
C ILE A 22 26.36 -8.82 -46.33
N LEU A 23 27.36 -8.03 -46.72
CA LEU A 23 27.69 -6.71 -46.18
C LEU A 23 26.61 -5.68 -46.54
N ILE A 24 26.10 -4.97 -45.54
CA ILE A 24 25.53 -3.63 -45.72
C ILE A 24 26.50 -2.64 -45.07
N SER A 25 27.18 -1.87 -45.92
CA SER A 25 28.03 -0.75 -45.52
C SER A 25 27.21 0.32 -44.85
N ILE A 26 27.26 0.41 -43.52
CA ILE A 26 26.79 1.58 -42.77
C ILE A 26 28.01 2.40 -42.36
N HIS A 27 27.97 3.65 -42.79
CA HIS A 27 28.97 4.68 -42.61
C HIS A 27 29.32 4.89 -41.13
N LYS A 28 30.62 4.98 -40.84
CA LYS A 28 31.17 5.22 -39.49
C LYS A 28 30.69 6.58 -38.97
N SER A 29 29.80 6.57 -37.98
CA SER A 29 29.69 7.64 -36.99
C SER A 29 30.16 7.07 -35.66
N THR A 30 31.40 7.39 -35.30
CA THR A 30 32.00 7.04 -34.01
C THR A 30 31.39 7.96 -32.95
N THR A 31 30.21 7.59 -32.46
CA THR A 31 29.75 8.04 -31.14
C THR A 31 30.10 6.93 -30.15
N PRO A 32 30.71 7.24 -28.99
CA PRO A 32 30.93 6.21 -27.99
C PRO A 32 29.56 5.68 -27.56
N PHE A 33 29.35 4.37 -27.75
CA PHE A 33 28.23 3.64 -27.19
C PHE A 33 28.29 3.80 -25.67
N GLN A 34 27.53 4.76 -25.13
CA GLN A 34 27.30 4.78 -23.71
C GLN A 34 26.53 3.49 -23.38
N PRO A 35 26.99 2.67 -22.42
CA PRO A 35 26.18 1.56 -21.96
C PRO A 35 24.82 2.11 -21.54
N PRO A 36 23.71 1.36 -21.71
CA PRO A 36 22.45 1.74 -21.11
C PRO A 36 22.75 2.04 -19.64
N GLN A 37 22.42 3.26 -19.21
CA GLN A 37 22.53 3.58 -17.80
C GLN A 37 21.54 2.67 -17.11
N PHE A 38 22.05 1.55 -16.58
CA PHE A 38 21.35 0.80 -15.56
C PHE A 38 21.21 1.81 -14.43
N PHE A 39 20.04 2.43 -14.34
CA PHE A 39 19.62 3.11 -13.12
C PHE A 39 19.71 2.02 -12.06
N THR A 40 20.81 2.03 -11.33
CA THR A 40 20.89 1.29 -10.08
C THR A 40 19.91 2.03 -9.19
N PHE A 41 18.70 1.48 -9.08
CA PHE A 41 17.77 1.89 -8.05
C PHE A 41 18.43 1.46 -6.74
N THR A 42 19.26 2.35 -6.20
CA THR A 42 19.75 2.18 -4.84
C THR A 42 18.51 2.27 -3.97
N MET A 43 18.19 1.20 -3.23
CA MET A 43 17.18 1.25 -2.19
C MET A 43 17.69 2.18 -1.11
N SER A 44 17.49 3.48 -1.30
CA SER A 44 17.78 4.51 -0.31
C SER A 44 16.83 4.23 0.85
N ALA A 45 17.39 3.77 1.96
CA ALA A 45 16.65 3.55 3.18
C ALA A 45 16.62 4.85 3.97
N ILE A 46 15.46 5.22 4.48
CA ILE A 46 15.30 6.33 5.41
C ILE A 46 15.00 5.78 6.80
N THR A 47 15.25 6.59 7.82
CA THR A 47 14.93 6.24 9.21
C THR A 47 13.79 7.11 9.68
N LEU A 48 12.73 6.48 10.20
CA LEU A 48 11.61 7.15 10.87
C LEU A 48 11.70 6.87 12.36
N THR A 49 11.61 7.90 13.19
CA THR A 49 11.60 7.74 14.66
C THR A 49 10.17 7.89 15.17
N SER A 50 9.61 6.84 15.76
CA SER A 50 8.26 6.86 16.34
C SER A 50 8.17 7.73 17.61
N SER A 51 6.95 7.98 18.10
CA SER A 51 6.70 8.81 19.28
C SER A 51 7.26 8.24 20.58
N ASP A 52 7.42 6.92 20.65
CA ASP A 52 8.06 6.17 21.73
C ASP A 52 9.59 6.03 21.55
N GLY A 53 10.17 6.72 20.56
CA GLY A 53 11.61 6.84 20.37
C GLY A 53 12.26 5.65 19.67
N VAL A 54 11.48 4.85 18.92
CA VAL A 54 11.99 3.71 18.18
C VAL A 54 12.29 4.10 16.74
N ASP A 55 13.51 3.81 16.30
CA ASP A 55 13.94 4.02 14.91
C ASP A 55 13.55 2.84 14.02
N ILE A 56 12.86 3.13 12.93
CA ILE A 56 12.39 2.17 11.94
C ILE A 56 13.00 2.53 10.58
N SER A 57 13.75 1.59 10.00
CA SER A 57 14.30 1.74 8.66
C SER A 57 13.27 1.29 7.61
N VAL A 58 13.03 2.14 6.60
CA VAL A 58 12.04 1.90 5.54
C VAL A 58 12.59 2.35 4.19
N GLU A 59 12.18 1.68 3.12
CA GLU A 59 12.53 2.09 1.76
C GLU A 59 11.96 3.48 1.46
N ARG A 60 12.74 4.34 0.81
CA ARG A 60 12.32 5.69 0.45
C ARG A 60 11.02 5.71 -0.36
N THR A 61 10.85 4.83 -1.34
CA THR A 61 9.62 4.74 -2.15
C THR A 61 8.39 4.37 -1.33
N THR A 62 8.55 3.49 -0.35
CA THR A 62 7.50 3.12 0.59
C THR A 62 7.12 4.30 1.47
N ALA A 63 8.12 5.04 1.97
CA ALA A 63 7.88 6.23 2.78
C ALA A 63 7.26 7.41 2.00
N GLU A 64 7.62 7.57 0.71
CA GLU A 64 7.08 8.61 -0.18
C GLU A 64 5.59 8.43 -0.52
N ARG A 65 4.96 7.32 -0.08
CA ARG A 65 3.50 7.18 -0.06
C ARG A 65 2.82 8.16 0.91
N SER A 66 3.54 8.59 1.94
CA SER A 66 3.14 9.70 2.80
C SER A 66 3.50 11.02 2.12
N VAL A 67 2.50 11.86 1.87
CA VAL A 67 2.74 13.21 1.32
C VAL A 67 3.55 14.04 2.30
N LEU A 68 3.30 13.90 3.60
CA LEU A 68 4.07 14.58 4.64
C LEU A 68 5.56 14.21 4.58
N ILE A 69 5.88 12.92 4.61
CA ILE A 69 7.27 12.44 4.60
C ILE A 69 7.94 12.79 3.28
N LYS A 70 7.25 12.66 2.15
CA LYS A 70 7.76 13.07 0.84
C LYS A 70 8.20 14.53 0.83
N ASN A 71 7.34 15.44 1.29
CA ASN A 71 7.67 16.87 1.35
C ASN A 71 8.88 17.13 2.26
N MET A 72 8.94 16.46 3.42
CA MET A 72 10.10 16.56 4.33
C MET A 72 11.41 16.10 3.68
N LEU A 73 11.37 15.00 2.91
CA LEU A 73 12.55 14.49 2.19
C LEU A 73 12.98 15.40 1.03
N GLU A 74 12.04 16.09 0.38
CA GLU A 74 12.34 17.08 -0.66
C GLU A 74 13.03 18.32 -0.08
N ASP A 75 12.65 18.74 1.14
CA ASP A 75 13.24 19.89 1.84
C ASP A 75 14.61 19.57 2.48
N LEU A 76 14.75 18.39 3.11
CA LEU A 76 15.97 17.99 3.83
C LEU A 76 17.07 17.42 2.91
N GLY A 77 16.70 16.92 1.73
CA GLY A 77 17.60 16.18 0.86
C GLY A 77 18.07 14.85 1.47
N ASP A 78 19.18 14.32 0.99
CA ASP A 78 19.73 13.02 1.43
C ASP A 78 20.64 13.19 2.67
N SER A 79 20.15 13.88 3.71
CA SER A 79 20.92 14.19 4.92
C SER A 79 21.25 12.94 5.76
N GLY A 80 20.48 11.86 5.56
CA GLY A 80 20.57 10.63 6.37
C GLY A 80 20.05 10.80 7.80
N GLU A 81 19.48 11.97 8.14
CA GLU A 81 18.90 12.23 9.45
C GLU A 81 17.55 11.50 9.60
N ALA A 82 17.27 11.01 10.81
CA ALA A 82 16.01 10.35 11.09
C ALA A 82 14.86 11.37 11.12
N ILE A 83 13.72 11.01 10.52
CA ILE A 83 12.51 11.83 10.48
C ILE A 83 11.65 11.50 11.70
N PRO A 84 11.43 12.45 12.63
CA PRO A 84 10.63 12.21 13.81
C PRO A 84 9.12 12.23 13.50
N ILE A 85 8.39 11.23 14.02
CA ILE A 85 6.94 11.03 13.89
C ILE A 85 6.32 11.07 15.31
N PRO A 86 6.20 12.27 15.93
CA PRO A 86 5.90 12.41 17.37
C PRO A 86 4.49 11.99 17.80
N ASN A 87 3.58 11.69 16.87
CA ASN A 87 2.18 11.35 17.17
C ASN A 87 1.83 9.88 16.89
N VAL A 88 2.78 9.06 16.45
CA VAL A 88 2.54 7.68 16.05
C VAL A 88 3.55 6.78 16.75
N ASN A 89 3.06 5.85 17.59
CA ASN A 89 3.92 4.89 18.28
C ASN A 89 4.47 3.84 17.30
N GLU A 90 5.44 3.03 17.76
CA GLU A 90 6.08 2.01 16.93
C GLU A 90 5.07 1.03 16.31
N ALA A 91 4.10 0.55 17.11
CA ALA A 91 3.16 -0.48 16.68
C ALA A 91 2.27 -0.01 15.52
N VAL A 92 1.72 1.19 15.62
CA VAL A 92 0.89 1.81 14.59
C VAL A 92 1.74 2.18 13.38
N LEU A 93 2.94 2.74 13.60
CA LEU A 93 3.83 3.13 12.51
C LEU A 93 4.25 1.92 11.67
N LYS A 94 4.55 0.78 12.29
CA LYS A 94 4.81 -0.48 11.58
C LYS A 94 3.63 -0.94 10.73
N LYS A 95 2.39 -0.80 11.23
CA LYS A 95 1.18 -1.11 10.47
C LYS A 95 1.00 -0.20 9.26
N VAL A 96 1.21 1.10 9.44
CA VAL A 96 1.17 2.06 8.33
C VAL A 96 2.23 1.72 7.28
N ILE A 97 3.47 1.41 7.71
CA ILE A 97 4.55 1.02 6.80
C ILE A 97 4.22 -0.29 6.07
N GLU A 98 3.65 -1.28 6.74
CA GLU A 98 3.17 -2.54 6.13
C GLU A 98 2.19 -2.26 4.98
N TRP A 99 1.24 -1.36 5.21
CA TRP A 99 0.28 -0.94 4.19
C TRP A 99 0.94 -0.19 3.03
N CYS A 100 1.83 0.75 3.34
CA CYS A 100 2.57 1.51 2.33
C CYS A 100 3.43 0.60 1.45
N GLU A 101 4.07 -0.41 2.04
CA GLU A 101 4.92 -1.37 1.33
C GLU A 101 4.10 -2.20 0.34
N HIS A 102 2.92 -2.67 0.75
CA HIS A 102 2.02 -3.41 -0.13
C HIS A 102 1.59 -2.56 -1.34
N HIS A 103 1.24 -1.29 -1.09
CA HIS A 103 0.66 -0.39 -2.09
C HIS A 103 1.68 0.53 -2.77
N LYS A 104 2.99 0.31 -2.61
CA LYS A 104 4.02 1.24 -3.11
C LYS A 104 4.02 1.42 -4.63
N ASN A 105 3.55 0.41 -5.36
CA ASN A 105 3.48 0.42 -6.83
C ASN A 105 2.09 0.81 -7.37
N ASP A 106 1.12 1.03 -6.49
CA ASP A 106 -0.22 1.41 -6.91
C ASP A 106 -0.23 2.83 -7.44
N PRO A 107 -1.08 3.12 -8.45
CA PRO A 107 -1.24 4.49 -8.92
C PRO A 107 -1.59 5.38 -7.73
N PRO A 108 -0.98 6.58 -7.63
CA PRO A 108 -1.34 7.53 -6.58
C PRO A 108 -2.85 7.75 -6.62
N SER A 109 -3.46 7.91 -5.45
CA SER A 109 -4.89 8.19 -5.35
C SER A 109 -5.22 9.35 -6.29
N ALA A 110 -6.06 9.09 -7.30
CA ALA A 110 -6.54 10.13 -8.21
C ALA A 110 -7.09 11.30 -7.38
N SER A 111 -7.03 12.51 -7.94
CA SER A 111 -7.44 13.75 -7.27
C SER A 111 -8.85 13.63 -6.66
N ASP A 112 -9.19 14.59 -5.79
CA ASP A 112 -10.46 14.67 -5.07
C ASP A 112 -11.75 14.60 -5.92
N ASP A 113 -11.64 14.53 -7.25
CA ASP A 113 -12.72 14.42 -8.24
C ASP A 113 -13.17 12.98 -8.56
N ASP A 114 -12.48 11.93 -8.08
CA ASP A 114 -12.97 10.54 -8.24
C ASP A 114 -14.07 10.22 -7.22
N ASP A 115 -15.21 10.90 -7.39
CA ASP A 115 -16.42 10.82 -6.56
C ASP A 115 -16.97 9.38 -6.47
N ASN A 116 -16.65 8.53 -7.45
CA ASN A 116 -17.03 7.12 -7.44
C ASN A 116 -16.29 6.30 -6.38
N ARG A 117 -15.00 6.60 -6.11
CA ARG A 117 -14.22 5.90 -5.06
C ARG A 117 -14.74 6.18 -3.65
N ARG A 118 -15.37 7.35 -3.44
CA ARG A 118 -15.98 7.78 -2.17
C ARG A 118 -17.38 7.22 -1.94
N LYS A 119 -18.12 6.90 -3.01
CA LYS A 119 -19.52 6.44 -2.92
C LYS A 119 -19.67 4.94 -2.66
N THR A 120 -18.64 4.15 -2.96
CA THR A 120 -18.66 2.71 -2.70
C THR A 120 -17.97 2.38 -1.38
N THR A 121 -18.55 1.45 -0.61
CA THR A 121 -17.91 0.86 0.57
C THR A 121 -17.07 -0.37 0.22
N ASP A 122 -16.76 -0.55 -1.07
CA ASP A 122 -15.92 -1.63 -1.56
C ASP A 122 -14.44 -1.38 -1.22
N ILE A 123 -13.82 -2.44 -0.72
CA ILE A 123 -12.44 -2.53 -0.24
C ILE A 123 -11.91 -3.85 -0.80
N ASP A 124 -10.69 -3.89 -1.32
CA ASP A 124 -10.13 -5.15 -1.80
C ASP A 124 -9.87 -6.14 -0.65
N GLU A 125 -9.67 -7.41 -1.01
CA GLU A 125 -9.54 -8.49 -0.04
C GLU A 125 -8.31 -8.34 0.87
N TRP A 126 -7.20 -7.79 0.35
CA TRP A 126 -6.00 -7.60 1.16
C TRP A 126 -6.22 -6.51 2.20
N ASP A 127 -6.78 -5.38 1.79
CA ASP A 127 -7.12 -4.27 2.68
C ASP A 127 -8.16 -4.66 3.72
N GLN A 128 -9.17 -5.45 3.34
CA GLN A 128 -10.14 -6.00 4.31
C GLN A 128 -9.44 -6.84 5.37
N LYS A 129 -8.47 -7.66 4.99
CA LYS A 129 -7.71 -8.49 5.93
C LYS A 129 -6.75 -7.66 6.77
N PHE A 130 -6.11 -6.65 6.17
CA PHE A 130 -5.23 -5.72 6.87
C PHE A 130 -5.99 -4.97 7.98
N MET A 131 -7.22 -4.55 7.69
CA MET A 131 -8.10 -3.84 8.63
C MET A 131 -8.78 -4.74 9.67
N GLN A 132 -8.55 -6.07 9.67
CA GLN A 132 -9.01 -6.99 10.72
C GLN A 132 -8.12 -6.90 11.96
N VAL A 133 -8.10 -5.72 12.57
CA VAL A 133 -7.45 -5.42 13.85
C VAL A 133 -8.53 -5.09 14.89
N ASP A 134 -8.13 -4.89 16.16
CA ASP A 134 -9.06 -4.35 17.15
C ASP A 134 -9.44 -2.89 16.85
N GLN A 135 -10.50 -2.40 17.48
CA GLN A 135 -11.01 -1.06 17.19
C GLN A 135 -10.01 0.03 17.55
N GLU A 136 -9.26 -0.15 18.64
CA GLU A 136 -8.24 0.78 19.09
C GLU A 136 -7.16 0.96 18.02
N MET A 137 -6.56 -0.13 17.54
CA MET A 137 -5.59 -0.11 16.45
C MET A 137 -6.19 0.43 15.15
N LEU A 138 -7.44 0.09 14.82
CA LEU A 138 -8.11 0.63 13.62
C LEU A 138 -8.20 2.17 13.67
N PHE A 139 -8.64 2.73 14.81
CA PHE A 139 -8.73 4.17 14.98
C PHE A 139 -7.34 4.83 15.00
N GLU A 140 -6.34 4.20 15.61
CA GLU A 140 -4.96 4.71 15.59
C GLU A 140 -4.38 4.71 14.17
N ILE A 141 -4.63 3.67 13.36
CA ILE A 141 -4.24 3.63 11.95
C ILE A 141 -4.91 4.76 11.16
N ILE A 142 -6.22 5.00 11.36
CA ILE A 142 -6.96 6.09 10.72
C ILE A 142 -6.35 7.47 11.07
N LEU A 143 -6.07 7.70 12.35
CA LEU A 143 -5.47 8.95 12.83
C LEU A 143 -4.04 9.13 12.28
N ALA A 144 -3.23 8.07 12.28
CA ALA A 144 -1.90 8.09 11.71
C ALA A 144 -1.91 8.34 10.21
N ALA A 145 -2.82 7.72 9.46
CA ALA A 145 -2.98 7.94 8.02
C ALA A 145 -3.35 9.38 7.68
N ASN A 146 -4.25 9.98 8.47
CA ASN A 146 -4.58 11.40 8.35
C ASN A 146 -3.37 12.30 8.69
N TYR A 147 -2.64 12.00 9.77
CA TYR A 147 -1.47 12.76 10.18
C TYR A 147 -0.34 12.71 9.13
N LEU A 148 -0.06 11.53 8.59
CA LEU A 148 0.97 11.29 7.57
C LEU A 148 0.51 11.66 6.15
N ASP A 149 -0.73 12.13 5.99
CA ASP A 149 -1.35 12.46 4.70
C ASP A 149 -1.23 11.31 3.68
N ILE A 150 -1.79 10.15 4.06
CA ILE A 150 -1.92 8.95 3.23
C ILE A 150 -3.40 8.75 2.92
N LYS A 151 -3.94 9.55 1.97
CA LYS A 151 -5.37 9.57 1.64
C LYS A 151 -5.98 8.19 1.37
N ALA A 152 -5.27 7.34 0.61
CA ALA A 152 -5.77 6.01 0.27
C ALA A 152 -5.95 5.11 1.51
N LEU A 153 -5.02 5.13 2.46
CA LEU A 153 -5.15 4.39 3.71
C LEU A 153 -6.28 4.95 4.59
N LEU A 154 -6.41 6.28 4.64
CA LEU A 154 -7.51 6.95 5.34
C LEU A 154 -8.87 6.53 4.75
N ASP A 155 -8.99 6.47 3.43
CA ASP A 155 -10.22 6.04 2.74
C ASP A 155 -10.58 4.58 3.08
N VAL A 156 -9.60 3.66 3.10
CA VAL A 156 -9.81 2.26 3.47
C VAL A 156 -10.31 2.15 4.92
N GLY A 157 -9.71 2.92 5.84
CA GLY A 157 -10.15 2.97 7.23
C GLY A 157 -11.58 3.51 7.38
N CYS A 158 -11.90 4.62 6.70
CA CYS A 158 -13.25 5.19 6.69
C CYS A 158 -14.28 4.22 6.12
N LYS A 159 -13.97 3.53 5.02
CA LYS A 159 -14.85 2.50 4.43
C LYS A 159 -15.06 1.32 5.37
N THR A 160 -14.03 0.92 6.11
CA THR A 160 -14.11 -0.16 7.09
C THR A 160 -15.10 0.20 8.20
N VAL A 161 -14.97 1.40 8.77
CA VAL A 161 -15.90 1.92 9.78
C VAL A 161 -17.33 2.04 9.20
N ALA A 162 -17.48 2.52 7.96
CA ALA A 162 -18.77 2.59 7.30
C ALA A 162 -19.43 1.21 7.14
N ASN A 163 -18.66 0.18 6.76
CA ASN A 163 -19.14 -1.20 6.69
C ASN A 163 -19.52 -1.78 8.06
N MET A 164 -18.88 -1.35 9.15
CA MET A 164 -19.26 -1.73 10.51
C MET A 164 -20.57 -1.10 10.98
N ILE A 165 -20.99 0.01 10.38
CA ILE A 165 -22.23 0.75 10.69
C ILE A 165 -23.38 0.30 9.79
N LYS A 166 -23.07 -0.04 8.54
CA LYS A 166 -24.06 -0.40 7.51
C LYS A 166 -24.97 -1.53 7.98
N GLY A 167 -26.28 -1.28 7.92
CA GLY A 167 -27.32 -2.27 8.26
C GLY A 167 -27.49 -2.55 9.76
N LYS A 168 -26.79 -1.83 10.63
CA LYS A 168 -27.00 -1.91 12.08
C LYS A 168 -28.00 -0.86 12.57
N SER A 169 -28.73 -1.20 13.63
CA SER A 169 -29.60 -0.25 14.31
C SER A 169 -28.77 0.79 15.11
N PRO A 170 -29.34 1.96 15.43
CA PRO A 170 -28.69 2.94 16.32
C PRO A 170 -28.22 2.34 17.65
N GLU A 171 -28.99 1.41 18.23
CA GLU A 171 -28.65 0.71 19.48
C GLU A 171 -27.43 -0.21 19.30
N GLU A 172 -27.37 -0.96 18.20
CA GLU A 172 -26.24 -1.83 17.88
C GLU A 172 -24.96 -1.05 17.58
N ILE A 173 -25.09 0.10 16.90
CA ILE A 173 -23.97 1.02 16.65
C ILE A 173 -23.46 1.56 17.98
N ARG A 174 -24.34 2.07 18.85
CA ARG A 174 -23.97 2.56 20.19
C ARG A 174 -23.23 1.51 20.99
N LYS A 175 -23.71 0.26 20.97
CA LYS A 175 -23.04 -0.86 21.64
C LYS A 175 -21.69 -1.20 21.00
N THR A 176 -21.60 -1.20 19.67
CA THR A 176 -20.37 -1.54 18.94
C THR A 176 -19.25 -0.55 19.24
N PHE A 177 -19.57 0.74 19.29
CA PHE A 177 -18.60 1.82 19.50
C PHE A 177 -18.57 2.35 20.95
N ASN A 178 -19.24 1.66 21.87
CA ASN A 178 -19.34 2.01 23.28
C ASN A 178 -19.76 3.49 23.51
N ILE A 179 -20.78 3.94 22.75
CA ILE A 179 -21.34 5.29 22.80
C ILE A 179 -22.51 5.30 23.79
N GLN A 180 -22.51 6.26 24.72
CA GLN A 180 -23.62 6.47 25.65
C GLN A 180 -24.83 7.08 24.92
N ASN A 181 -26.03 6.58 25.19
CA ASN A 181 -27.26 7.26 24.78
C ASN A 181 -27.48 8.50 25.65
N ASP A 182 -27.42 9.67 25.05
CA ASP A 182 -27.64 10.97 25.68
C ASP A 182 -29.02 11.58 25.37
N PHE A 183 -29.85 10.88 24.60
CA PHE A 183 -31.23 11.28 24.32
C PHE A 183 -32.19 10.85 25.42
N THR A 184 -33.16 11.70 25.74
CA THR A 184 -34.33 11.31 26.53
C THR A 184 -35.26 10.39 25.71
N PRO A 185 -36.11 9.57 26.35
CA PRO A 185 -37.07 8.73 25.63
C PRO A 185 -37.98 9.53 24.68
N GLU A 186 -38.41 10.72 25.11
CA GLU A 186 -39.24 11.61 24.29
C GLU A 186 -38.52 12.14 23.05
N GLU A 187 -37.23 12.49 23.17
CA GLU A 187 -36.40 12.92 22.05
C GLU A 187 -36.11 11.77 21.08
N GLU A 188 -35.85 10.57 21.59
CA GLU A 188 -35.62 9.37 20.77
C GLU A 188 -36.88 8.98 19.98
N ASP A 189 -38.06 9.04 20.60
CA ASP A 189 -39.35 8.81 19.94
C ASP A 189 -39.68 9.89 18.91
N GLN A 190 -39.25 11.14 19.13
CA GLN A 190 -39.39 12.20 18.14
C GLN A 190 -38.45 11.98 16.96
N ILE A 191 -37.17 11.70 17.21
CA ILE A 191 -36.16 11.44 16.16
C ILE A 191 -36.57 10.22 15.34
N ARG A 192 -37.11 9.17 15.96
CA ARG A 192 -37.58 7.97 15.25
C ARG A 192 -38.74 8.31 14.31
N ARG A 193 -39.77 9.01 14.80
CA ARG A 193 -40.89 9.48 13.96
C ARG A 193 -40.45 10.40 12.84
N GLU A 194 -39.49 11.28 13.09
CA GLU A 194 -38.94 12.19 12.08
C GLU A 194 -38.10 11.48 11.03
N ASN A 195 -37.52 10.31 11.33
CA ASN A 195 -36.66 9.55 10.41
C ASN A 195 -37.34 8.28 9.83
N GLU A 196 -38.61 8.00 10.16
CA GLU A 196 -39.38 6.87 9.60
C GLU A 196 -39.35 6.82 8.07
N TRP A 197 -39.30 7.98 7.39
CA TRP A 197 -39.21 8.05 5.92
C TRP A 197 -37.91 7.47 5.33
N ALA A 198 -36.87 7.27 6.14
CA ALA A 198 -35.58 6.73 5.72
C ALA A 198 -35.45 5.22 5.96
N GLU A 199 -36.34 4.61 6.76
CA GLU A 199 -36.31 3.17 7.08
C GLU A 199 -36.98 2.29 6.00
N ASP A 200 -37.86 2.87 5.17
CA ASP A 200 -38.68 2.17 4.16
C ASP A 200 -38.01 2.04 2.76
N ARG A 201 -36.70 2.31 2.61
CA ARG A 201 -36.02 2.39 1.29
C ARG A 201 -34.78 1.54 1.11
#